data_AF-A0A838FAT4-F1
#
_entry.id   AF-A0A838FAT4-F1
#
_cell.length_a   1.000
_cell.length_b   1.000
_cell.length_c   1.000
_cell.angle_alpha   90.00
_cell.angle_beta   90.00
_cell.angle_gamma   90.00
#
_symmetry.space_group_name_H-M   'P 1'
#
loop_
_entity.id
_entity.type
_entity.pdbx_description
1 polymer ?
#
loop_
_entity_poly.entity_id
_entity_poly.type
_entity_poly.pdbx_seq_one_letter_code
_entity_poly.pdbx_strand_id
1 'polypeptide(L)'
;MDRINLLLAALAPGAANPAEGPSDAVESARADLKGEVERHFGGRVEAKTALERYAEKPDVERERLKDLLDSTGVVEDFAIVAAAQNVLRLADPEGAAAGKYAVQAQPLGITVGH
;
A
#
# COMPACT_ATOMS: atom_id res chain seq x y z
N MET A 1 -6.72 -9.75 0.68
CA MET A 1 -7.59 -8.56 0.49
C MET A 1 -7.44 -7.99 -0.91
N ASP A 2 -8.14 -6.89 -1.24
CA ASP A 2 -8.05 -6.21 -2.54
C ASP A 2 -6.72 -5.43 -2.73
N ARG A 3 -6.23 -5.32 -3.98
CA ARG A 3 -4.96 -4.62 -4.31
C ARG A 3 -5.01 -3.13 -4.01
N ILE A 4 -6.13 -2.46 -4.28
CA ILE A 4 -6.27 -1.03 -4.01
C ILE A 4 -6.28 -0.81 -2.50
N ASN A 5 -7.01 -1.66 -1.77
CA ASN A 5 -7.03 -1.61 -0.31
C ASN A 5 -5.65 -1.88 0.31
N LEU A 6 -4.81 -2.70 -0.35
CA LEU A 6 -3.41 -2.92 0.01
C LEU A 6 -2.57 -1.66 -0.14
N LEU A 7 -2.63 -1.00 -1.29
CA LEU A 7 -1.89 0.25 -1.48
C LEU A 7 -2.35 1.32 -0.47
N LEU A 8 -3.66 1.46 -0.25
CA LEU A 8 -4.20 2.40 0.74
C LEU A 8 -3.66 2.12 2.13
N ALA A 9 -3.73 0.88 2.60
CA ALA A 9 -3.19 0.50 3.91
C ALA A 9 -1.67 0.74 4.00
N ALA A 10 -0.92 0.42 2.96
CA ALA A 10 0.53 0.63 2.91
C ALA A 10 0.92 2.12 2.92
N LEU A 11 0.07 3.00 2.38
CA LEU A 11 0.27 4.46 2.36
C LEU A 11 -0.29 5.17 3.61
N ALA A 12 -1.14 4.51 4.41
CA ALA A 12 -1.86 5.13 5.52
C ALA A 12 -0.95 5.56 6.70
N PRO A 13 -0.86 6.84 7.07
CA PRO A 13 -0.10 7.29 8.25
C PRO A 13 -0.53 6.47 9.48
N GLY A 14 0.41 5.70 10.07
CA GLY A 14 0.10 4.81 11.21
C GLY A 14 -0.07 3.31 10.89
N ALA A 15 0.35 2.82 9.73
CA ALA A 15 0.42 1.36 9.47
C ALA A 15 1.39 0.61 10.39
N ALA A 16 2.28 1.33 11.08
CA ALA A 16 3.23 0.74 12.03
C ALA A 16 2.51 0.25 13.29
N ASN A 17 2.91 -0.93 13.77
CA ASN A 17 2.44 -1.50 15.01
C ASN A 17 2.67 -0.49 16.17
N PRO A 18 1.64 -0.08 16.92
CA PRO A 18 1.79 0.90 18.01
C PRO A 18 2.73 0.42 19.12
N ALA A 19 3.04 -0.87 19.19
CA ALA A 19 3.98 -1.44 20.16
C ALA A 19 5.46 -1.16 19.83
N GLU A 20 5.82 -1.17 18.54
CA GLU A 20 7.21 -1.04 18.08
C GLU A 20 7.53 0.38 17.57
N GLY A 21 6.49 1.20 17.33
CA GLY A 21 6.63 2.54 16.75
C GLY A 21 7.01 2.51 15.26
N PRO A 22 6.99 3.66 14.59
CA PRO A 22 7.42 3.73 13.19
C PRO A 22 8.92 3.42 13.10
N SER A 23 9.27 2.25 12.56
CA SER A 23 10.65 1.93 12.23
C SER A 23 11.09 2.73 11.01
N ASP A 24 12.33 3.28 11.01
CA ASP A 24 12.93 3.95 9.84
C ASP A 24 12.83 3.13 8.55
N ALA A 25 12.88 1.79 8.66
CA ALA A 25 12.72 0.88 7.54
C ALA A 25 11.31 0.93 6.92
N VAL A 26 10.27 1.07 7.75
CA VAL A 26 8.87 1.23 7.30
C VAL A 26 8.69 2.57 6.61
N GLU A 27 9.25 3.64 7.20
CA GLU A 27 9.16 4.98 6.64
C GLU A 27 9.90 5.09 5.30
N SER A 28 11.11 4.51 5.22
CA SER A 28 11.88 4.42 3.99
C SER A 28 11.16 3.62 2.90
N ALA A 29 10.62 2.44 3.24
CA ALA A 29 9.88 1.63 2.28
C ALA A 29 8.58 2.33 1.82
N ARG A 30 7.91 3.08 2.70
CA ARG A 30 6.74 3.89 2.33
C ARG A 30 7.13 5.05 1.41
N ALA A 31 8.24 5.73 1.69
CA ALA A 31 8.73 6.81 0.85
C ALA A 31 9.05 6.30 -0.56
N ASP A 32 9.65 5.12 -0.66
CA ASP A 32 9.95 4.45 -1.93
C ASP A 32 8.67 4.09 -2.70
N LEU A 33 7.70 3.45 -2.02
CA LEU A 33 6.38 3.13 -2.58
C LEU A 33 5.66 4.39 -3.08
N LYS A 34 5.69 5.47 -2.29
CA LYS A 34 5.10 6.75 -2.68
C LYS A 34 5.76 7.29 -3.94
N GLY A 35 7.09 7.22 -4.04
CA GLY A 35 7.85 7.60 -5.24
C GLY A 35 7.44 6.81 -6.48
N GLU A 36 7.25 5.49 -6.36
CA GLU A 36 6.78 4.64 -7.46
C GLU A 36 5.35 4.99 -7.90
N VAL A 37 4.44 5.16 -6.94
CA VAL A 37 3.05 5.56 -7.21
C VAL A 37 2.98 6.94 -7.86
N GLU A 38 3.77 7.91 -7.39
CA GLU A 38 3.87 9.24 -7.99
C GLU A 38 4.42 9.21 -9.42
N ARG A 39 5.38 8.32 -9.71
CA ARG A 39 5.87 8.10 -11.07
C ARG A 39 4.79 7.51 -11.95
N HIS A 40 4.03 6.55 -11.44
CA HIS A 40 2.93 5.91 -12.17
C HIS A 40 1.78 6.88 -12.46
N PHE A 41 1.52 7.83 -11.55
CA PHE A 41 0.55 8.90 -11.80
C PHE A 41 0.95 9.83 -12.94
N GLY A 42 2.17 9.77 -13.47
CA GLY A 42 2.56 10.44 -14.72
C GLY A 42 2.36 11.97 -14.71
N GLY A 43 2.39 12.60 -13.52
CA GLY A 43 2.15 14.03 -13.37
C GLY A 43 0.67 14.44 -13.19
N ARG A 44 -0.26 13.50 -12.94
CA ARG A 44 -1.63 13.84 -12.51
C ARG A 44 -1.59 14.57 -11.18
N VAL A 45 -1.79 15.88 -11.23
CA VAL A 45 -1.76 16.77 -10.04
C VAL A 45 -2.79 16.34 -9.02
N GLU A 46 -4.00 15.95 -9.45
CA GLU A 46 -5.07 15.48 -8.56
C GLU A 46 -4.66 14.26 -7.74
N ALA A 47 -3.96 13.30 -8.36
CA ALA A 47 -3.48 12.10 -7.69
C ALA A 47 -2.38 12.40 -6.67
N LYS A 48 -1.45 13.30 -6.99
CA LYS A 48 -0.46 13.79 -6.03
C LYS A 48 -1.11 14.50 -4.86
N THR A 49 -2.03 15.42 -5.13
CA THR A 49 -2.76 16.16 -4.09
C THR A 49 -3.55 15.21 -3.19
N ALA A 50 -4.27 14.24 -3.76
CA ALA A 50 -5.02 13.27 -2.96
C ALA A 50 -4.10 12.44 -2.06
N LEU A 51 -2.92 12.06 -2.56
CA LEU A 51 -1.95 11.29 -1.80
C LEU A 51 -1.30 12.10 -0.66
N GLU A 52 -1.02 13.38 -0.88
CA GLU A 52 -0.59 14.30 0.19
C GLU A 52 -1.69 14.50 1.25
N ARG A 53 -2.92 14.74 0.80
CA ARG A 53 -4.08 14.91 1.68
C ARG A 53 -4.41 13.63 2.45
N TYR A 54 -4.15 12.46 1.89
CA TYR A 54 -4.32 11.17 2.56
C TYR A 54 -3.41 11.01 3.78
N ALA A 55 -2.19 11.58 3.74
CA ALA A 55 -1.30 11.61 4.89
C ALA A 55 -1.84 12.52 6.04
N GLU A 56 -2.62 13.54 5.71
CA GLU A 56 -3.25 14.41 6.71
C GLU A 56 -4.60 13.86 7.21
N LYS A 57 -5.41 13.31 6.28
CA LYS A 57 -6.79 12.89 6.50
C LYS A 57 -7.09 11.57 5.77
N PRO A 58 -6.60 10.44 6.30
CA PRO A 58 -6.75 9.13 5.67
C PRO A 58 -8.19 8.61 5.63
N ASP A 59 -9.11 9.15 6.42
CA ASP A 59 -10.54 8.80 6.36
C ASP A 59 -11.28 9.51 5.23
N VAL A 60 -10.94 10.79 4.99
CA VAL A 60 -11.63 11.62 3.98
C VAL A 60 -11.13 11.29 2.58
N GLU A 61 -9.82 11.14 2.42
CA GLU A 61 -9.22 10.93 1.12
C GLU A 61 -9.16 9.48 0.68
N ARG A 62 -9.58 8.54 1.55
CA ARG A 62 -9.53 7.10 1.25
C ARG A 62 -10.29 6.76 -0.03
N GLU A 63 -11.52 7.22 -0.14
CA GLU A 63 -12.39 6.92 -1.27
C GLU A 63 -11.90 7.61 -2.55
N ARG A 64 -11.43 8.86 -2.44
CA ARG A 64 -10.82 9.58 -3.56
C ARG A 64 -9.56 8.91 -4.07
N LEU A 65 -8.65 8.58 -3.16
CA LEU A 65 -7.39 7.94 -3.52
C LEU A 65 -7.65 6.55 -4.08
N LYS A 66 -8.64 5.81 -3.56
CA LYS A 66 -9.10 4.54 -4.12
C LYS A 66 -9.49 4.67 -5.60
N ASP A 67 -10.35 5.64 -5.92
CA ASP A 67 -10.83 5.88 -7.28
C ASP A 67 -9.68 6.29 -8.23
N LEU A 68 -8.76 7.12 -7.74
CA LEU A 68 -7.58 7.54 -8.51
C LEU A 68 -6.61 6.37 -8.77
N LEU A 69 -6.36 5.52 -7.77
CA LEU A 69 -5.52 4.32 -7.92
C LEU A 69 -6.14 3.31 -8.90
N ASP A 70 -7.47 3.16 -8.88
CA ASP A 70 -8.21 2.33 -9.84
C ASP A 70 -8.13 2.91 -11.26
N SER A 71 -8.43 4.20 -11.41
CA SER A 71 -8.42 4.92 -12.69
C SER A 71 -7.04 5.02 -13.33
N THR A 72 -5.96 4.97 -12.55
CA THR A 72 -4.59 5.02 -13.07
C THR A 72 -4.01 3.65 -13.39
N GLY A 73 -4.67 2.56 -13.00
CA GLY A 73 -4.16 1.20 -13.22
C GLY A 73 -2.91 0.87 -12.40
N VAL A 74 -2.58 1.66 -11.37
CA VAL A 74 -1.35 1.47 -10.58
C VAL A 74 -1.34 0.13 -9.84
N VAL A 75 -2.52 -0.44 -9.60
CA VAL A 75 -2.71 -1.78 -8.99
C VAL A 75 -2.51 -2.94 -9.98
N GLU A 76 -2.35 -2.64 -11.26
CA GLU A 76 -1.95 -3.61 -12.28
C GLU A 76 -0.43 -3.83 -12.26
N ASP A 77 0.33 -2.86 -11.76
CA ASP A 77 1.77 -2.96 -11.60
C ASP A 77 2.15 -3.87 -10.42
N PHE A 78 2.68 -5.04 -10.75
CA PHE A 78 3.07 -6.03 -9.75
C PHE A 78 4.23 -5.55 -8.86
N ALA A 79 5.10 -4.66 -9.33
CA ALA A 79 6.19 -4.12 -8.53
C ALA A 79 5.64 -3.22 -7.42
N ILE A 80 4.67 -2.36 -7.75
CA ILE A 80 4.01 -1.48 -6.78
C ILE A 80 3.22 -2.29 -5.75
N VAL A 81 2.49 -3.32 -6.18
CA VAL A 81 1.75 -4.22 -5.27
C VAL A 81 2.69 -5.02 -4.36
N ALA A 82 3.85 -5.44 -4.86
CA ALA A 82 4.87 -6.10 -4.05
C ALA A 82 5.51 -5.14 -3.03
N ALA A 83 5.82 -3.91 -3.44
CA ALA A 83 6.34 -2.88 -2.57
C ALA A 83 5.36 -2.55 -1.43
N ALA A 84 4.07 -2.42 -1.73
CA ALA A 84 3.02 -2.21 -0.73
C ALA A 84 2.91 -3.36 0.28
N GLN A 85 3.02 -4.62 -0.18
CA GLN A 85 3.09 -5.78 0.72
C GLN A 85 4.32 -5.73 1.62
N ASN A 86 5.48 -5.33 1.08
CA ASN A 86 6.70 -5.23 1.86
C ASN A 86 6.59 -4.17 2.96
N VAL A 87 6.01 -3.00 2.68
CA VAL A 87 5.74 -1.97 3.68
C VAL A 87 4.88 -2.53 4.81
N LEU A 88 3.76 -3.17 4.48
CA LEU A 88 2.84 -3.73 5.48
C LEU A 88 3.46 -4.89 6.27
N ARG A 89 4.33 -5.69 5.65
CA ARG A 89 5.08 -6.76 6.34
C ARG A 89 6.09 -6.21 7.33
N LEU A 90 6.71 -5.06 7.02
CA LEU A 90 7.61 -4.37 7.95
C LEU A 90 6.83 -3.63 9.04
N ALA A 91 5.65 -3.10 8.72
CA ALA A 91 4.83 -2.31 9.62
C ALA A 91 4.01 -3.16 10.61
N ASP A 92 3.45 -4.28 10.12
CA ASP A 92 2.72 -5.28 10.90
C ASP A 92 3.18 -6.71 10.49
N PRO A 93 4.33 -7.17 10.99
CA PRO A 93 4.84 -8.51 10.69
C PRO A 93 3.89 -9.61 11.19
N GLU A 94 3.16 -9.38 12.29
CA GLU A 94 2.20 -10.33 12.84
C GLU A 94 0.98 -10.48 11.93
N GLY A 95 0.41 -9.37 11.43
CA GLY A 95 -0.67 -9.43 10.45
C GLY A 95 -0.24 -9.99 9.10
N ALA A 96 1.01 -9.75 8.68
CA ALA A 96 1.56 -10.36 7.48
C ALA A 96 1.71 -11.87 7.64
N ALA A 97 2.22 -12.35 8.78
CA ALA A 97 2.32 -13.79 9.09
C ALA A 97 0.93 -14.45 9.18
N ALA A 98 -0.08 -13.71 9.65
CA ALA A 98 -1.48 -14.15 9.65
C ALA A 98 -2.16 -14.09 8.26
N GLY A 99 -1.44 -13.68 7.20
CA GLY A 99 -1.97 -13.60 5.84
C GLY A 99 -2.94 -12.44 5.58
N LYS A 100 -3.05 -11.46 6.49
CA LYS A 100 -4.01 -10.34 6.36
C LYS A 100 -3.77 -9.51 5.08
N TYR A 101 -2.50 -9.35 4.71
CA TYR A 101 -2.05 -8.56 3.56
C TYR A 101 -1.80 -9.41 2.31
N ALA A 102 -2.06 -10.72 2.38
CA ALA A 102 -1.98 -11.56 1.20
C ALA A 102 -3.02 -11.07 0.17
N VAL A 103 -2.52 -10.43 -0.88
CA VAL A 103 -3.29 -10.23 -2.10
C VAL A 103 -3.25 -11.57 -2.80
N GLN A 104 -4.42 -12.19 -2.98
CA GLN A 104 -4.53 -13.31 -3.89
C GLN A 104 -4.25 -12.77 -5.30
N ALA A 105 -2.97 -12.72 -5.70
CA ALA A 105 -2.66 -13.10 -7.06
C ALA A 105 -3.24 -14.51 -7.16
N GLN A 106 -4.24 -14.69 -8.00
CA GLN A 106 -4.68 -16.02 -8.39
C GLN A 106 -3.81 -16.44 -9.57
N PRO A 107 -2.60 -17.01 -9.39
CA PRO A 107 -2.29 -18.18 -10.19
C PRO A 107 -3.09 -19.34 -9.60
N LEU A 108 -3.71 -20.13 -10.46
CA LEU A 108 -4.25 -21.43 -10.07
C LEU A 108 -3.28 -22.15 -9.11
N GLY A 109 -3.78 -22.51 -7.94
CA GLY A 109 -3.29 -23.57 -7.06
C GLY A 109 -1.78 -23.70 -6.83
N ILE A 110 -1.31 -23.28 -5.66
CA ILE A 110 -0.28 -24.02 -4.93
C ILE A 110 -0.43 -23.77 -3.43
N THR A 111 -1.10 -24.70 -2.76
CA THR A 111 -0.93 -24.95 -1.33
C THR A 111 0.50 -25.43 -1.11
N VAL A 112 1.31 -24.68 -0.38
CA VAL A 112 2.47 -25.26 0.30
C VAL A 112 2.18 -25.21 1.80
N GLY A 113 1.71 -26.36 2.31
CA GLY A 113 1.73 -26.65 3.72
C GLY A 113 3.13 -27.12 4.10
N HIS A 114 3.61 -26.70 5.26
CA HIS A 114 4.69 -27.37 5.96
C HIS A 114 4.32 -27.50 7.43
#